data_AF-A0A8K0KES4-F1
#
_entry.id   AF-A0A8K0KES4-F1
#
_cell.length_a   1.000
_cell.length_b   1.000
_cell.length_c   1.000
_cell.angle_alpha   90.00
_cell.angle_beta   90.00
_cell.angle_gamma   90.00
#
_symmetry.space_group_name_H-M   'P 1'
#
loop_
_entity.id
_entity.type
_entity.pdbx_description
1 polymer ?
#
loop_
_entity_poly.entity_id
_entity_poly.type
_entity_poly.pdbx_seq_one_letter_code
_entity_poly.pdbx_strand_id
1 'polypeptide(L)'
;MRSIRLLSSKGLLGWWGYRHTIALMSFWAVAVSYAQRVGLSLVIVAMNDWNSTQKTDSEYLGWSEDHVHTILSSFFWGYIITQGVIYPALHVLFSRWVPTEERGRLAPFAYAGAQFGTVIAMPICGWLSSTKGAGWPSTFYLFGGIGLLWTISWILFASSSPEDHRWISVREKDYILKSLGKHRQQVRSENKHLSTPWKEIWTSLPVWAIILANCGQNWGFCTLLTEMPTYMSAVLHFNLNEVVLMGNDI
;
A
#
# COMPACT_ATOMS: atom_id res chain seq x y z
N MET A 1 -26.33 8.71 -28.54
CA MET A 1 -25.60 7.81 -29.47
C MET A 1 -24.29 8.36 -30.07
N ARG A 2 -23.94 9.66 -29.94
CA ARG A 2 -22.65 10.20 -30.44
C ARG A 2 -21.44 9.93 -29.52
N SER A 3 -21.65 9.69 -28.22
CA SER A 3 -20.58 9.43 -27.24
C SER A 3 -19.91 8.05 -27.39
N ILE A 4 -20.65 7.04 -27.87
CA ILE A 4 -20.14 5.66 -28.01
C ILE A 4 -19.23 5.51 -29.24
N ARG A 5 -19.40 6.36 -30.27
CA ARG A 5 -18.64 6.27 -31.52
C ARG A 5 -17.20 6.83 -31.40
N LEU A 6 -16.89 7.60 -30.35
CA LEU A 6 -15.54 8.07 -30.05
C LEU A 6 -14.68 7.04 -29.29
N LEU A 7 -15.30 5.99 -28.73
CA LEU A 7 -14.58 4.90 -28.08
C LEU A 7 -14.05 3.86 -29.07
N SER A 8 -14.54 3.85 -30.32
CA SER A 8 -14.21 2.84 -31.32
C SER A 8 -12.99 3.17 -32.20
N SER A 9 -12.37 4.35 -32.08
CA SER A 9 -11.17 4.72 -32.86
C SER A 9 -9.85 4.64 -32.08
N LYS A 10 -9.90 4.25 -30.80
CA LYS A 10 -8.69 3.90 -30.03
C LYS A 10 -8.40 2.44 -30.31
N GLY A 11 -7.55 2.16 -31.30
CA GLY A 11 -7.13 0.80 -31.63
C GLY A 11 -6.71 0.03 -30.37
N LEU A 12 -7.04 -1.26 -30.32
CA LEU A 12 -6.74 -2.17 -29.21
C LEU A 12 -5.26 -2.18 -28.77
N LEU A 13 -4.34 -1.67 -29.62
CA LEU A 13 -2.91 -1.55 -29.35
C LEU A 13 -2.47 -0.21 -28.71
N GLY A 14 -3.39 0.74 -28.48
CA GLY A 14 -3.09 2.10 -28.01
C GLY A 14 -3.69 2.48 -26.65
N TRP A 15 -4.33 1.55 -25.94
CA TRP A 15 -4.88 1.81 -24.60
C TRP A 15 -3.82 1.74 -23.50
N TRP A 16 -2.82 0.88 -23.67
CA TRP A 16 -1.73 0.71 -22.70
C TRP A 16 -0.62 1.72 -22.93
N GLY A 17 -0.51 2.68 -22.02
CA GLY A 17 0.55 3.68 -21.97
C GLY A 17 1.46 3.48 -20.76
N TYR A 18 2.61 4.16 -20.74
CA TYR A 18 3.58 4.09 -19.63
C TYR A 18 2.98 4.45 -18.28
N ARG A 19 1.93 5.30 -18.26
CA ARG A 19 1.15 5.60 -17.04
C ARG A 19 0.49 4.38 -16.40
N HIS A 20 0.05 3.40 -17.21
CA HIS A 20 -0.51 2.14 -16.72
C HIS A 20 0.58 1.25 -16.16
N THR A 21 1.76 1.23 -16.78
CA THR A 21 2.95 0.56 -16.26
C THR A 21 3.33 1.12 -14.89
N ILE A 22 3.35 2.45 -14.72
CA ILE A 22 3.63 3.07 -13.42
C ILE A 22 2.54 2.76 -12.39
N ALA A 23 1.26 2.75 -12.79
CA ALA A 23 0.17 2.36 -11.90
C ALA A 23 0.28 0.89 -11.47
N LEU A 24 0.67 -0.01 -12.38
CA LEU A 24 0.90 -1.43 -12.09
C LEU A 24 2.13 -1.64 -11.21
N MET A 25 3.22 -0.90 -11.46
CA MET A 25 4.37 -0.92 -10.58
C MET A 25 4.00 -0.40 -9.18
N SER A 26 3.24 0.69 -9.11
CA SER A 26 2.77 1.23 -7.84
C SER A 26 1.88 0.23 -7.09
N PHE A 27 1.02 -0.49 -7.80
CA PHE A 27 0.22 -1.58 -7.24
C PHE A 27 1.09 -2.64 -6.55
N TRP A 28 2.10 -3.15 -7.26
CA TRP A 28 3.00 -4.17 -6.70
C TRP A 28 3.89 -3.62 -5.58
N ALA A 29 4.31 -2.36 -5.65
CA ALA A 29 5.05 -1.71 -4.55
C ALA A 29 4.21 -1.65 -3.26
N VAL A 30 2.95 -1.25 -3.38
CA VAL A 30 2.01 -1.21 -2.25
C VAL A 30 1.72 -2.63 -1.76
N ALA A 31 1.57 -3.60 -2.66
CA ALA A 31 1.33 -5.00 -2.28
C ALA A 31 2.50 -5.59 -1.49
N VAL A 32 3.75 -5.39 -1.93
CA VAL A 32 4.93 -5.87 -1.21
C VAL A 32 5.08 -5.18 0.14
N SER A 33 4.83 -3.87 0.22
CA SER A 33 4.83 -3.12 1.48
C SER A 33 3.81 -3.68 2.50
N TYR A 34 2.60 -3.98 2.04
CA TYR A 34 1.55 -4.56 2.90
C TYR A 34 1.84 -6.02 3.25
N ALA A 35 2.47 -6.78 2.35
CA ALA A 35 2.91 -8.13 2.64
C ALA A 35 3.98 -8.15 3.74
N GLN A 36 4.96 -7.25 3.68
CA GLN A 36 5.95 -7.04 4.74
C GLN A 36 5.29 -6.64 6.07
N ARG A 37 4.26 -5.78 6.03
CA ARG A 37 3.49 -5.39 7.22
C ARG A 37 2.82 -6.59 7.88
N VAL A 38 2.17 -7.44 7.09
CA VAL A 38 1.52 -8.66 7.61
C VAL A 38 2.53 -9.63 8.18
N GLY A 39 3.65 -9.85 7.47
CA GLY A 39 4.74 -10.69 7.96
C GLY A 39 5.28 -10.20 9.29
N LEU A 40 5.48 -8.89 9.44
CA LEU A 40 5.84 -8.28 10.72
C LEU A 40 4.81 -8.60 11.80
N SER A 41 3.51 -8.31 11.59
CA SER A 41 2.46 -8.55 12.58
C SER A 41 2.38 -10.01 13.05
N LEU A 42 2.55 -10.98 12.14
CA LEU A 42 2.52 -12.40 12.50
C LEU A 42 3.76 -12.84 13.26
N VAL A 43 4.93 -12.30 12.91
CA VAL A 43 6.16 -12.54 13.67
C VAL A 43 6.02 -12.02 15.10
N ILE A 44 5.41 -10.84 15.31
CA ILE A 44 5.21 -10.31 16.68
C ILE A 44 4.40 -11.28 17.52
N VAL A 45 3.33 -11.85 16.95
CA VAL A 45 2.50 -12.83 17.65
C VAL A 45 3.30 -14.10 17.93
N ALA A 46 4.06 -14.61 16.97
CA ALA A 46 4.93 -15.77 17.16
C ALA A 46 6.01 -15.53 18.24
N MET A 47 6.60 -14.33 18.28
CA MET A 47 7.59 -13.94 19.30
C MET A 47 6.99 -13.78 20.70
N ASN A 48 5.69 -13.48 20.80
CA ASN A 48 5.01 -13.22 22.07
C ASN A 48 4.20 -14.43 22.58
N ASP A 49 4.00 -15.46 21.76
CA ASP A 49 3.32 -16.70 22.17
C ASP A 49 4.29 -17.63 22.90
N TRP A 50 4.49 -17.34 24.19
CA TRP A 50 5.35 -18.12 25.08
C TRP A 50 4.77 -19.50 25.46
N ASN A 51 3.51 -19.79 25.12
CA ASN A 51 2.72 -20.81 25.80
C ASN A 51 2.30 -22.02 24.93
N SER A 52 2.38 -21.97 23.59
CA SER A 52 1.93 -23.09 22.74
C SER A 52 2.87 -23.40 21.57
N THR A 53 3.33 -24.66 21.49
CA THR A 53 3.96 -25.35 20.33
C THR A 53 5.23 -24.77 19.66
N GLN A 54 5.62 -23.51 19.92
CA GLN A 54 6.89 -22.92 19.48
C GLN A 54 8.00 -22.93 20.55
N LYS A 55 7.77 -23.62 21.68
CA LYS A 55 8.76 -23.77 22.75
C LYS A 55 10.09 -24.34 22.24
N THR A 56 10.06 -25.11 21.15
CA THR A 56 11.26 -25.63 20.47
C THR A 56 12.08 -24.52 19.80
N ASP A 57 11.46 -23.55 19.10
CA ASP A 57 12.15 -22.45 18.41
C ASP A 57 12.69 -21.37 19.37
N SER A 58 11.98 -21.08 20.46
CA SER A 58 12.50 -20.19 21.52
C SER A 58 13.67 -20.82 22.30
N GLU A 59 13.68 -22.14 22.43
CA GLU A 59 14.78 -22.90 23.04
C GLU A 59 15.99 -23.03 22.09
N TYR A 60 15.77 -23.02 20.76
CA TYR A 60 16.85 -23.00 19.74
C TYR A 60 17.63 -21.68 19.65
N LEU A 61 17.06 -20.52 20.03
CA LEU A 61 17.71 -19.20 19.92
C LEU A 61 18.23 -18.63 21.25
N GLY A 62 17.72 -19.10 22.41
CA GLY A 62 18.25 -18.72 23.73
C GLY A 62 18.12 -17.23 24.07
N TRP A 63 17.11 -16.53 23.53
CA TRP A 63 16.95 -15.10 23.72
C TRP A 63 16.23 -14.76 25.04
N SER A 64 16.81 -13.84 25.81
CA SER A 64 16.16 -13.21 26.97
C SER A 64 15.01 -12.30 26.53
N GLU A 65 14.01 -12.09 27.40
CA GLU A 65 12.86 -11.20 27.16
C GLU A 65 13.31 -9.79 26.72
N ASP A 66 14.39 -9.27 27.32
CA ASP A 66 14.97 -7.97 26.99
C ASP A 66 15.45 -7.88 25.53
N HIS A 67 16.02 -8.97 25.00
CA HIS A 67 16.46 -9.03 23.60
C HIS A 67 15.27 -9.05 22.65
N VAL A 68 14.21 -9.80 22.99
CA VAL A 68 12.99 -9.88 22.18
C VAL A 68 12.31 -8.51 22.08
N HIS A 69 12.16 -7.79 23.20
CA HIS A 69 11.56 -6.45 23.20
C HIS A 69 12.41 -5.41 22.45
N THR A 70 13.73 -5.51 22.52
CA THR A 70 14.64 -4.64 21.76
C THR A 70 14.52 -4.86 20.25
N ILE A 71 14.43 -6.12 19.83
CA ILE A 71 14.24 -6.48 18.41
C ILE A 71 12.86 -5.99 17.93
N LEU A 72 11.82 -6.23 18.73
CA LEU A 72 10.45 -5.82 18.43
C LEU A 72 10.30 -4.30 18.24
N SER A 73 10.89 -3.53 19.17
CA SER A 73 10.86 -2.06 19.11
C SER A 73 11.66 -1.52 17.92
N SER A 74 12.79 -2.14 17.57
CA SER A 74 13.58 -1.79 16.39
C SER A 74 12.80 -1.98 15.09
N PHE A 75 12.03 -3.07 14.97
CA PHE A 75 11.17 -3.31 13.81
C PHE A 75 10.03 -2.28 13.69
N PHE A 76 9.42 -1.91 14.80
CA PHE A 76 8.36 -0.91 14.82
C PHE A 76 8.84 0.45 14.28
N TRP A 77 9.96 0.95 14.81
CA TRP A 77 10.53 2.23 14.36
C TRP A 77 11.05 2.18 12.93
N GLY A 78 11.71 1.09 12.56
CA GLY A 78 12.17 0.87 11.18
C GLY A 78 11.02 0.90 10.18
N TYR A 79 9.89 0.25 10.51
CA TYR A 79 8.69 0.27 9.68
C TYR A 79 8.11 1.67 9.56
N ILE A 80 7.93 2.39 10.67
CA ILE A 80 7.33 3.75 10.67
C ILE A 80 8.13 4.71 9.79
N ILE A 81 9.46 4.74 9.96
CA ILE A 81 10.32 5.71 9.27
C ILE A 81 10.38 5.41 7.77
N THR A 82 10.49 4.13 7.40
CA THR A 82 10.68 3.74 6.00
C THR A 82 9.37 3.73 5.21
N GLN A 83 8.29 3.20 5.78
CA GLN A 83 7.02 3.02 5.07
C GLN A 83 6.10 4.25 5.19
N GLY A 84 6.27 5.11 6.19
CA GLY A 84 5.45 6.31 6.37
C GLY A 84 5.47 7.27 5.17
N VAL A 85 6.54 7.23 4.36
CA VAL A 85 6.73 8.12 3.20
C VAL A 85 6.06 7.58 1.93
N ILE A 86 5.63 6.31 1.90
CA ILE A 86 5.17 5.66 0.66
C ILE A 86 3.93 6.33 0.07
N TYR A 87 2.95 6.68 0.91
CA TYR A 87 1.69 7.29 0.45
C TYR A 87 1.89 8.71 -0.09
N PRO A 88 2.56 9.64 0.62
CA PRO A 88 2.91 10.94 0.07
C PRO A 88 3.71 10.85 -1.22
N ALA A 89 4.70 9.94 -1.29
CA ALA A 89 5.51 9.74 -2.47
C ALA A 89 4.67 9.26 -3.67
N LEU A 90 3.77 8.29 -3.47
CA LEU A 90 2.83 7.83 -4.49
C LEU A 90 1.89 8.95 -4.95
N HIS A 91 1.39 9.78 -4.05
CA HIS A 91 0.55 10.92 -4.40
C HIS A 91 1.29 11.93 -5.29
N VAL A 92 2.56 12.19 -5.01
CA VAL A 92 3.44 13.03 -5.84
C VAL A 92 3.73 12.38 -7.19
N LEU A 93 4.01 11.07 -7.21
CA LEU A 93 4.24 10.33 -8.44
C LEU A 93 3.01 10.40 -9.36
N PHE A 94 1.83 10.11 -8.81
CA PHE A 94 0.56 10.20 -9.56
C PHE A 94 0.24 11.63 -9.99
N SER A 95 0.64 12.67 -9.24
CA SER A 95 0.42 14.06 -9.66
C SER A 95 1.25 14.46 -10.88
N ARG A 96 2.35 13.75 -11.13
CA ARG A 96 3.28 14.02 -12.25
C ARG A 96 3.05 13.13 -13.47
N TRP A 97 2.49 11.93 -13.27
CA TRP A 97 2.39 10.92 -14.33
C TRP A 97 0.97 10.65 -14.81
N VAL A 98 -0.06 10.95 -14.00
CA VAL A 98 -1.45 10.63 -14.33
C VAL A 98 -2.25 11.91 -14.55
N PRO A 99 -2.91 12.06 -15.73
CA PRO A 99 -3.84 13.16 -15.99
C PRO A 99 -4.99 13.20 -14.97
N THR A 100 -5.49 14.39 -14.66
CA THR A 100 -6.54 14.61 -13.63
C THR A 100 -7.79 13.78 -13.91
N GLU A 101 -8.13 13.56 -15.18
CA GLU A 101 -9.31 12.82 -15.65
C GLU A 101 -9.20 11.31 -15.38
N GLU A 102 -7.98 10.75 -15.42
CA GLU A 102 -7.73 9.32 -15.22
C GLU A 102 -7.25 9.00 -13.79
N ARG A 103 -6.91 10.03 -13.01
CA ARG A 103 -6.37 9.90 -11.64
C ARG A 103 -7.32 9.18 -10.69
N GLY A 104 -8.62 9.44 -10.81
CA GLY A 104 -9.66 8.77 -10.03
C GLY A 104 -9.77 7.26 -10.29
N ARG A 105 -9.17 6.73 -11.36
CA ARG A 105 -9.18 5.29 -11.68
C ARG A 105 -7.84 4.62 -11.38
N LEU A 106 -6.73 5.26 -11.77
CA LEU A 106 -5.40 4.66 -11.64
C LEU A 106 -4.86 4.70 -10.21
N ALA A 107 -5.17 5.75 -9.42
CA ALA A 107 -4.69 5.82 -8.04
C ALA A 107 -5.38 4.79 -7.12
N PRO A 108 -6.72 4.63 -7.13
CA PRO A 108 -7.36 3.56 -6.35
C PRO A 108 -6.94 2.16 -6.80
N PHE A 109 -6.69 1.96 -8.10
CA PHE A 109 -6.14 0.71 -8.59
C PHE A 109 -4.80 0.39 -7.91
N ALA A 110 -3.86 1.34 -7.85
CA ALA A 110 -2.59 1.11 -7.16
C ALA A 110 -2.78 0.85 -5.65
N TYR A 111 -3.71 1.55 -4.99
CA TYR A 111 -4.01 1.31 -3.58
C TYR A 111 -4.67 -0.05 -3.30
N ALA A 112 -5.37 -0.64 -4.28
CA ALA A 112 -5.90 -1.99 -4.15
C ALA A 112 -4.80 -3.05 -3.94
N GLY A 113 -3.55 -2.73 -4.33
CA GLY A 113 -2.38 -3.56 -4.05
C GLY A 113 -2.22 -3.85 -2.56
N ALA A 114 -2.62 -2.93 -1.68
CA ALA A 114 -2.54 -3.11 -0.23
C ALA A 114 -3.34 -4.34 0.24
N GLN A 115 -4.60 -4.43 -0.20
CA GLN A 115 -5.49 -5.53 0.16
C GLN A 115 -5.01 -6.84 -0.46
N PHE A 116 -4.57 -6.78 -1.72
CA PHE A 116 -4.03 -7.94 -2.42
C PHE A 116 -2.79 -8.52 -1.73
N GLY A 117 -1.85 -7.66 -1.34
CA GLY A 117 -0.65 -8.06 -0.59
C GLY A 117 -0.99 -8.71 0.75
N THR A 118 -1.98 -8.17 1.47
CA THR A 118 -2.43 -8.76 2.75
C THR A 118 -3.05 -10.14 2.58
N VAL A 119 -3.94 -10.30 1.61
CA VAL A 119 -4.64 -11.58 1.36
C VAL A 119 -3.65 -12.69 1.00
N ILE A 120 -2.61 -12.39 0.22
CA ILE A 120 -1.62 -13.37 -0.19
C ILE A 120 -0.57 -13.61 0.91
N ALA A 121 -0.17 -12.57 1.63
CA ALA A 121 0.88 -12.70 2.64
C ALA A 121 0.43 -13.53 3.84
N MET A 122 -0.85 -13.45 4.24
CA MET A 122 -1.37 -14.15 5.42
C MET A 122 -1.17 -15.68 5.33
N PRO A 123 -1.67 -16.39 4.29
CA PRO A 123 -1.44 -17.83 4.15
C PRO A 123 0.05 -18.19 4.01
N ILE A 124 0.81 -17.39 3.24
CA ILE A 124 2.24 -17.64 3.03
C ILE A 124 3.00 -17.58 4.36
N CYS A 125 2.72 -16.59 5.20
CA CYS A 125 3.35 -16.46 6.52
C CYS A 125 2.96 -17.61 7.45
N GLY A 126 1.68 -18.02 7.45
CA GLY A 126 1.21 -19.17 8.24
C GLY A 126 1.90 -20.47 7.82
N TRP A 127 2.01 -20.71 6.52
CA TRP A 127 2.71 -21.86 5.95
C TRP A 127 4.20 -21.86 6.27
N LEU A 128 4.89 -20.71 6.12
CA LEU A 128 6.31 -20.57 6.45
C LEU A 128 6.57 -20.82 7.94
N SER A 129 5.71 -20.30 8.81
CA SER A 129 5.84 -20.42 10.26
C SER A 129 5.57 -21.84 10.76
N SER A 130 4.80 -22.64 10.00
CA SER A 130 4.52 -24.05 10.32
C SER A 130 5.61 -25.02 9.85
N THR A 131 6.59 -24.53 9.07
CA THR A 131 7.65 -25.36 8.51
C THR A 131 8.75 -25.61 9.56
N LYS A 132 8.89 -26.88 9.97
CA LYS A 132 9.74 -27.40 11.07
C LYS A 132 11.26 -27.10 11.01
N GLY A 133 11.74 -26.30 10.07
CA GLY A 133 13.17 -25.97 9.95
C GLY A 133 13.47 -24.52 9.57
N ALA A 134 12.45 -23.70 9.30
CA ALA A 134 12.63 -22.32 8.81
C ALA A 134 12.16 -21.26 9.81
N GLY A 135 11.30 -21.65 10.76
CA GLY A 135 10.78 -20.81 11.85
C GLY A 135 10.15 -19.51 11.36
N TRP A 136 9.86 -18.60 12.28
CA TRP A 136 9.47 -17.22 11.97
C TRP A 136 10.54 -16.40 11.21
N PRO A 137 11.87 -16.66 11.31
CA PRO A 137 12.88 -15.86 10.59
C PRO A 137 12.77 -15.95 9.06
N SER A 138 12.30 -17.10 8.55
CA SER A 138 12.11 -17.33 7.11
C SER A 138 11.18 -16.30 6.44
N THR A 139 10.18 -15.82 7.18
CA THR A 139 9.21 -14.82 6.71
C THR A 139 9.92 -13.52 6.36
N PHE A 140 10.92 -13.12 7.15
CA PHE A 140 11.73 -11.94 6.86
C PHE A 140 12.60 -12.08 5.63
N TYR A 141 13.24 -13.24 5.44
CA TYR A 141 14.08 -13.47 4.28
C TYR A 141 13.26 -13.48 2.98
N LEU A 142 12.06 -14.08 3.00
CA LEU A 142 11.19 -14.13 1.83
C LEU A 142 10.67 -12.73 1.43
N PHE A 143 9.99 -12.03 2.33
CA PHE A 143 9.43 -10.71 2.02
C PHE A 143 10.48 -9.61 1.90
N GLY A 144 11.62 -9.75 2.59
CA GLY A 144 12.79 -8.90 2.41
C GLY A 144 13.41 -9.09 1.02
N GLY A 145 13.62 -10.34 0.60
CA GLY A 145 14.14 -10.68 -0.73
C GLY A 145 13.25 -10.21 -1.86
N ILE A 146 11.94 -10.45 -1.77
CA ILE A 146 10.94 -9.94 -2.73
C ILE A 146 10.96 -8.40 -2.76
N GLY A 147 11.08 -7.76 -1.60
CA GLY A 147 11.23 -6.30 -1.49
C GLY A 147 12.47 -5.77 -2.20
N LEU A 148 13.62 -6.43 -2.06
CA LEU A 148 14.85 -6.05 -2.75
C LEU A 148 14.74 -6.23 -4.26
N LEU A 149 14.23 -7.37 -4.73
CA LEU A 149 13.99 -7.61 -6.17
C LEU A 149 13.03 -6.59 -6.77
N TRP A 150 11.99 -6.24 -6.02
CA TRP A 150 11.04 -5.22 -6.43
C TRP A 150 11.68 -3.82 -6.45
N THR A 151 12.54 -3.50 -5.49
CA THR A 151 13.27 -2.23 -5.45
C THR A 151 14.23 -2.09 -6.63
N ILE A 152 14.93 -3.16 -7.00
CA ILE A 152 15.78 -3.18 -8.21
C ILE A 152 14.91 -2.93 -9.46
N SER A 153 13.77 -3.61 -9.57
CA SER A 153 12.83 -3.40 -10.66
C SER A 153 12.31 -1.95 -10.67
N TRP A 154 12.05 -1.37 -9.51
CA TRP A 154 11.66 0.04 -9.39
C TRP A 154 12.75 0.98 -9.87
N ILE A 155 14.01 0.76 -9.51
CA ILE A 155 15.13 1.61 -9.95
C ILE A 155 15.34 1.56 -11.47
N LEU A 156 15.14 0.39 -12.09
CA LEU A 156 15.33 0.23 -13.53
C LEU A 156 14.19 0.83 -14.37
N PHE A 157 12.94 0.72 -13.89
CA PHE A 157 11.76 1.09 -14.67
C PHE A 157 11.09 2.39 -14.17
N ALA A 158 11.13 2.73 -12.89
CA ALA A 158 10.48 3.94 -12.40
C ALA A 158 11.32 5.17 -12.76
N SER A 159 10.67 6.19 -13.35
CA SER A 159 11.27 7.48 -13.61
C SER A 159 10.50 8.58 -12.89
N SER A 160 11.22 9.52 -12.28
CA SER A 160 10.66 10.59 -11.45
C SER A 160 9.83 11.60 -12.23
N SER A 161 10.04 11.68 -13.55
CA SER A 161 9.36 12.62 -14.45
C SER A 161 9.14 11.98 -15.82
N PRO A 162 7.98 12.23 -16.46
CA PRO A 162 7.73 11.80 -17.84
C PRO A 162 8.67 12.46 -18.86
N GLU A 163 9.39 13.51 -18.46
CA GLU A 163 10.37 14.21 -19.29
C GLU A 163 11.71 13.45 -19.39
N ASP A 164 12.11 12.77 -18.32
CA ASP A 164 13.39 12.04 -18.18
C ASP A 164 13.30 10.58 -18.64
N HIS A 165 12.09 10.14 -19.04
CA HIS A 165 11.84 8.74 -19.34
C HIS A 165 12.22 8.38 -20.77
N ARG A 166 13.17 7.44 -20.95
CA ARG A 166 13.69 7.03 -22.27
C ARG A 166 12.70 6.22 -23.11
N TRP A 167 11.72 5.54 -22.51
CA TRP A 167 10.79 4.66 -23.23
C TRP A 167 9.37 5.22 -23.40
N ILE A 168 9.14 6.50 -23.09
CA ILE A 168 7.82 7.10 -23.29
C ILE A 168 7.60 7.42 -24.77
N SER A 169 6.43 7.10 -25.29
CA SER A 169 6.03 7.54 -26.62
C SER A 169 5.88 9.07 -26.65
N VAL A 170 6.38 9.72 -27.71
CA VAL A 170 6.24 11.18 -27.91
C VAL A 170 4.77 11.60 -27.83
N ARG A 171 3.84 10.79 -28.36
CA ARG A 171 2.40 11.05 -28.30
C ARG A 171 1.84 11.03 -26.87
N GLU A 172 2.32 10.09 -26.05
CA GLU A 172 1.90 9.98 -24.65
C GLU A 172 2.50 11.10 -23.80
N LYS A 173 3.78 11.43 -24.01
CA LYS A 173 4.45 12.57 -23.37
C LYS A 173 3.68 13.87 -23.63
N ASP A 174 3.32 14.13 -24.89
CA ASP A 174 2.57 15.32 -25.27
C ASP A 174 1.18 15.38 -24.64
N TYR A 175 0.49 14.23 -24.54
CA TYR A 175 -0.82 14.15 -23.90
C TYR A 175 -0.75 14.46 -22.40
N ILE A 176 0.22 13.86 -21.71
CA ILE A 176 0.46 14.07 -20.27
C ILE A 176 0.83 15.54 -20.03
N LEU A 177 1.79 16.08 -20.79
CA LEU A 177 2.24 17.46 -20.65
C LEU A 177 1.14 18.48 -21.00
N LYS A 178 0.27 18.23 -21.98
CA LYS A 178 -0.86 19.13 -22.28
C LYS A 178 -1.92 19.10 -21.18
N SER A 179 -2.21 17.92 -20.63
CA SER A 179 -3.24 17.76 -19.59
C SER A 179 -2.75 18.32 -18.24
N LEU A 180 -1.52 18.00 -17.86
CA LEU A 180 -0.87 18.55 -16.66
C LEU A 180 -0.49 20.02 -16.84
N GLY A 181 -0.08 20.41 -18.04
CA GLY A 181 0.34 21.77 -18.39
C GLY A 181 -0.79 22.77 -18.25
N LYS A 182 -2.01 22.46 -18.70
CA LYS A 182 -3.18 23.33 -18.44
C LYS A 182 -3.36 23.62 -16.95
N HIS A 183 -3.24 22.61 -16.09
CA HIS A 183 -3.42 22.76 -14.65
C HIS A 183 -2.22 23.47 -13.98
N ARG A 184 -0.98 23.11 -14.35
CA ARG A 184 0.26 23.71 -13.83
C ARG A 184 0.44 25.14 -14.31
N GLN A 185 0.06 25.47 -15.53
CA GLN A 185 0.21 26.78 -16.15
C GLN A 185 -0.87 27.75 -15.69
N GLN A 186 -2.09 27.27 -15.40
CA GLN A 186 -3.12 28.03 -14.68
C GLN A 186 -2.66 28.39 -13.25
N VAL A 187 -2.08 27.43 -12.52
CA VAL A 187 -1.52 27.67 -11.16
C VAL A 187 -0.27 28.56 -11.19
N ARG A 188 0.59 28.44 -12.22
CA ARG A 188 1.83 29.23 -12.38
C ARG A 188 1.60 30.63 -12.94
N SER A 189 0.54 30.86 -13.72
CA SER A 189 0.20 32.20 -14.21
C SER A 189 -0.39 33.08 -13.10
N GLU A 190 -1.05 32.48 -12.10
CA GLU A 190 -1.57 33.19 -10.93
C GLU A 190 -0.52 33.43 -9.84
N ASN A 191 0.44 32.51 -9.64
CA ASN A 191 1.39 32.59 -8.52
C ASN A 191 2.87 32.55 -8.96
N LYS A 192 3.45 33.72 -9.22
CA LYS A 192 4.90 33.90 -9.23
C LYS A 192 5.41 33.93 -7.78
N HIS A 193 6.03 32.82 -7.36
CA HIS A 193 6.93 32.74 -6.20
C HIS A 193 6.34 33.18 -4.85
N LEU A 194 5.25 32.53 -4.41
CA LEU A 194 4.79 32.65 -3.02
C LEU A 194 5.24 31.44 -2.21
N SER A 195 5.79 31.70 -1.02
CA SER A 195 6.01 30.69 0.02
C SER A 195 4.73 29.90 0.25
N THR A 196 4.82 28.58 0.40
CA THR A 196 3.65 27.72 0.64
C THR A 196 2.82 28.29 1.80
N PRO A 197 1.57 28.75 1.57
CA PRO A 197 0.83 29.53 2.55
C PRO A 197 0.22 28.61 3.61
N TRP A 198 1.05 28.13 4.53
CA TRP A 198 0.67 27.20 5.59
C TRP A 198 -0.53 27.68 6.41
N LYS A 199 -0.55 28.99 6.73
CA LYS A 199 -1.65 29.60 7.49
C LYS A 199 -2.97 29.49 6.74
N GLU A 200 -2.98 29.81 5.45
CA GLU A 200 -4.19 29.77 4.61
C GLU A 200 -4.71 28.35 4.44
N ILE A 201 -3.81 27.38 4.26
CA ILE A 201 -4.16 25.94 4.19
C ILE A 201 -4.90 25.52 5.46
N TRP A 202 -4.35 25.82 6.64
CA TRP A 202 -4.95 25.46 7.93
C TRP A 202 -6.23 26.23 8.25
N THR A 203 -6.43 27.42 7.70
CA THR A 203 -7.68 28.18 7.89
C THR A 203 -8.75 27.89 6.83
N SER A 204 -8.47 27.03 5.85
CA SER A 204 -9.40 26.77 4.75
C SER A 204 -10.48 25.75 5.12
N LEU A 205 -11.74 26.07 4.81
CA LEU A 205 -12.90 25.19 5.06
C LEU A 205 -12.77 23.82 4.35
N PRO A 206 -12.29 23.72 3.10
CA PRO A 206 -12.16 22.43 2.42
C PRO A 206 -11.17 21.49 3.10
N VAL A 207 -10.08 22.02 3.69
CA VAL A 207 -9.10 21.19 4.42
C VAL A 207 -9.74 20.59 5.67
N TRP A 208 -10.46 21.39 6.46
CA TRP A 208 -11.19 20.88 7.62
C TRP A 208 -12.27 19.86 7.24
N ALA A 209 -12.99 20.08 6.13
CA ALA A 209 -13.97 19.11 5.64
C ALA A 209 -13.31 17.76 5.28
N ILE A 210 -12.15 17.78 4.61
CA ILE A 210 -11.40 16.56 4.28
C ILE A 210 -10.87 15.86 5.53
N ILE A 211 -10.34 16.61 6.51
CA ILE A 211 -9.86 16.05 7.78
C ILE A 211 -11.00 15.34 8.51
N LEU A 212 -12.13 16.03 8.71
CA LEU A 212 -13.29 15.46 9.40
C LEU A 212 -13.85 14.25 8.66
N ALA A 213 -13.92 14.30 7.32
CA ALA A 213 -14.35 13.15 6.51
C ALA A 213 -13.40 11.95 6.69
N ASN A 214 -12.08 12.18 6.72
CA ASN A 214 -11.09 11.12 6.89
C ASN A 214 -11.12 10.53 8.31
N CYS A 215 -11.30 11.37 9.33
CA CYS A 215 -11.51 10.93 10.71
C CYS A 215 -12.79 10.10 10.84
N GLY A 216 -13.89 10.55 10.25
CA GLY A 216 -15.16 9.81 10.22
C GLY A 216 -15.03 8.47 9.48
N GLN A 217 -14.32 8.45 8.36
CA GLN A 217 -14.02 7.22 7.63
C GLN A 217 -13.22 6.23 8.47
N ASN A 218 -12.13 6.68 9.11
CA ASN A 218 -11.31 5.82 9.98
C ASN A 218 -12.10 5.31 11.19
N TRP A 219 -12.83 6.20 11.86
CA TRP A 219 -13.67 5.84 13.00
C TRP A 219 -14.73 4.80 12.61
N GLY A 220 -15.47 5.06 11.52
CA GLY A 220 -16.51 4.17 11.03
C GLY A 220 -15.94 2.81 10.63
N PHE A 221 -14.80 2.79 9.94
CA PHE A 221 -14.13 1.56 9.56
C PHE A 221 -13.67 0.74 10.79
N CYS A 222 -13.00 1.38 11.76
CA CYS A 222 -12.58 0.71 12.99
C CYS A 222 -13.77 0.19 13.81
N THR A 223 -14.82 1.01 13.96
CA THR A 223 -16.04 0.61 14.70
C THR A 223 -16.69 -0.61 14.05
N LEU A 224 -16.89 -0.58 12.73
CA LEU A 224 -17.46 -1.73 12.01
C LEU A 224 -16.59 -2.98 12.18
N LEU A 225 -15.28 -2.84 12.12
CA LEU A 225 -14.34 -3.96 12.25
C LEU A 225 -14.32 -4.56 13.67
N THR A 226 -14.46 -3.73 14.71
CA THR A 226 -14.50 -4.19 16.11
C THR A 226 -15.86 -4.75 16.51
N GLU A 227 -16.96 -4.15 16.04
CA GLU A 227 -18.32 -4.57 16.42
C GLU A 227 -18.84 -5.75 15.58
N MET A 228 -18.30 -5.97 14.37
CA MET A 228 -18.70 -7.12 13.52
C MET A 228 -18.57 -8.48 14.24
N PRO A 229 -17.42 -8.83 14.86
CA PRO A 229 -17.29 -10.08 15.61
C PRO A 229 -18.28 -10.21 16.77
N THR A 230 -18.50 -9.12 17.52
CA THR A 230 -19.42 -9.09 18.66
C THR A 230 -20.87 -9.24 18.22
N TYR A 231 -21.27 -8.60 17.12
CA TYR A 231 -22.61 -8.69 16.54
C TYR A 231 -22.93 -10.11 16.05
N MET A 232 -21.99 -10.75 15.33
CA MET A 232 -22.15 -12.13 14.84
C MET A 232 -22.31 -13.14 15.98
N SER A 233 -21.58 -12.94 17.08
CA SER A 233 -21.65 -13.79 18.27
C SER A 233 -22.92 -13.55 19.10
N ALA A 234 -23.24 -12.29 19.40
CA ALA A 234 -24.30 -11.93 20.35
C ALA A 234 -25.72 -11.98 19.75
N VAL A 235 -25.88 -11.63 18.47
CA VAL A 235 -27.21 -11.51 17.83
C VAL A 235 -27.47 -12.67 16.86
N LEU A 236 -26.47 -13.08 16.09
CA LEU A 236 -26.60 -14.15 15.10
C LEU A 236 -26.34 -15.56 15.67
N HIS A 237 -25.90 -15.66 16.92
CA HIS A 237 -25.49 -16.90 17.59
C HIS A 237 -24.51 -17.77 16.77
N PHE A 238 -23.66 -17.13 15.96
CA PHE A 238 -22.66 -17.83 15.17
C PHE A 238 -21.50 -18.26 16.08
N ASN A 239 -21.13 -19.55 16.04
CA ASN A 239 -19.98 -20.06 16.80
C ASN A 239 -18.68 -19.48 16.21
N LEU A 240 -18.12 -18.45 16.86
CA LEU A 240 -16.84 -17.84 16.47
C LEU A 240 -15.69 -18.85 16.33
N ASN A 241 -15.77 -19.99 17.03
CA ASN A 241 -14.79 -21.08 16.94
C ASN A 241 -14.74 -21.75 15.56
N GLU A 242 -15.84 -21.83 14.79
CA GLU A 242 -15.82 -22.39 13.43
C GLU A 242 -15.19 -21.42 12.42
N VAL A 243 -15.37 -20.10 12.61
CA VAL A 243 -14.80 -19.07 11.73
C VAL A 243 -13.29 -18.95 11.90
N VAL A 244 -12.78 -19.12 13.13
CA VAL A 244 -11.33 -19.17 13.42
C VAL A 244 -10.70 -20.46 12.86
N LEU A 245 -11.42 -21.60 12.90
CA LEU A 245 -10.93 -22.87 12.33
C LEU A 245 -10.91 -22.88 10.79
N MET A 246 -11.89 -22.23 10.12
CA MET A 246 -11.84 -22.08 8.65
C MET A 246 -10.68 -21.22 8.14
N GLY A 247 -10.09 -20.37 8.98
CA GLY A 247 -8.88 -19.61 8.65
C GLY A 247 -7.58 -20.40 8.78
N ASN A 248 -7.61 -21.60 9.39
CA ASN A 248 -6.43 -22.43 9.64
C ASN A 248 -6.37 -23.69 8.76
N ASP A 249 -7.43 -23.97 8.00
CA ASP A 249 -7.53 -25.10 7.06
C ASP A 249 -7.53 -24.68 5.57
N ILE A 250 -6.99 -23.49 5.24
CA ILE A 250 -6.69 -23.05 3.85
C ILE A 250 -5.21 -22.72 3.72
#